data_AF-A0A6I2SY20-F1
#
_entry.id   AF-A0A6I2SY20-F1
#
_cell.length_a   1.000
_cell.length_b   1.000
_cell.length_c   1.000
_cell.angle_alpha   90.00
_cell.angle_beta   90.00
_cell.angle_gamma   90.00
#
_symmetry.space_group_name_H-M   'P 1'
#
loop_
_entity.id
_entity.type
_entity.pdbx_description
1 polymer ?
#
loop_
_entity_poly.entity_id
_entity_poly.type
_entity_poly.pdbx_seq_one_letter_code
_entity_poly.pdbx_strand_id
1 'polypeptide(L)'
;MIEKILFVSDGIIAIMGNGCVPAGPMENVEFDLAEYGVALNVSGVQIPIPFEALEHLEQAEGTNVHFYESDPYAVVAQYHGCIEINRDELLKLSGAWEYVRLHQ
;
A
#
# COMPACT_ATOMS: atom_id res chain seq x y z
N MET A 1 -9.55 4.56 -6.58
CA MET A 1 -9.49 4.63 -5.11
C MET A 1 -9.39 3.21 -4.58
N ILE A 2 -8.68 2.97 -3.46
CA ILE A 2 -8.67 1.66 -2.80
C ILE A 2 -10.10 1.36 -2.30
N GLU A 3 -10.58 0.17 -2.59
CA GLU A 3 -11.85 -0.34 -2.07
C GLU A 3 -11.63 -1.19 -0.83
N LYS A 4 -10.53 -1.97 -0.79
CA LYS A 4 -10.24 -2.86 0.33
C LYS A 4 -8.75 -3.16 0.46
N ILE A 5 -8.30 -3.34 1.70
CA ILE A 5 -6.98 -3.88 2.02
C ILE A 5 -7.15 -5.21 2.76
N LEU A 6 -6.35 -6.21 2.39
CA LEU A 6 -6.29 -7.50 3.07
C LEU A 6 -4.87 -7.75 3.54
N PHE A 7 -4.74 -8.36 4.72
CA PHE A 7 -3.46 -8.75 5.30
C PHE A 7 -3.14 -10.19 4.93
N VAL A 8 -1.92 -10.42 4.44
CA VAL A 8 -1.42 -11.74 4.01
C VAL A 8 -0.04 -12.00 4.59
N SER A 9 0.42 -13.25 4.60
CA SER A 9 1.67 -13.64 5.26
C SER A 9 2.92 -12.92 4.73
N ASP A 10 2.92 -12.56 3.44
CA ASP A 10 4.04 -11.92 2.75
C ASP A 10 3.83 -10.41 2.52
N GLY A 11 2.79 -9.82 3.13
CA GLY A 11 2.53 -8.38 3.08
C GLY A 11 1.04 -8.04 3.03
N ILE A 12 0.62 -7.21 2.09
CA ILE A 12 -0.78 -6.77 1.95
C ILE A 12 -1.29 -6.88 0.52
N ILE A 13 -2.61 -7.03 0.38
CA ILE A 13 -3.32 -6.94 -0.90
C ILE A 13 -4.14 -5.66 -0.91
N ALA A 14 -3.91 -4.79 -1.88
CA ALA A 14 -4.71 -3.62 -2.17
C ALA A 14 -5.66 -3.92 -3.35
N ILE A 15 -6.96 -3.96 -3.06
CA ILE A 15 -8.02 -4.04 -4.07
C ILE A 15 -8.40 -2.61 -4.46
N MET A 16 -8.12 -2.27 -5.71
CA MET A 16 -8.36 -0.97 -6.33
C MET A 16 -9.65 -1.00 -7.14
N GLY A 17 -10.41 0.09 -7.13
CA GLY A 17 -11.53 0.25 -8.05
C GLY A 17 -11.09 0.26 -9.52
N ASN A 18 -12.01 -0.10 -10.42
CA ASN A 18 -11.79 -0.13 -11.87
C ASN A 18 -11.12 1.17 -12.39
N GLY A 19 -10.04 1.01 -13.16
CA GLY A 19 -9.24 2.08 -13.75
C GLY A 19 -8.32 2.80 -12.76
N CYS A 20 -8.21 2.33 -11.52
CA CYS A 20 -7.43 2.98 -10.46
C CYS A 20 -6.14 2.25 -10.10
N VAL A 21 -5.81 1.14 -10.76
CA VAL A 21 -4.53 0.46 -10.57
C VAL A 21 -3.41 1.26 -11.23
N PRO A 22 -2.20 1.32 -10.64
CA PRO A 22 -1.03 1.90 -11.28
C PRO A 22 -0.79 1.31 -12.68
N ALA A 23 -0.77 2.18 -13.70
CA ALA A 23 -0.49 1.78 -15.07
C ALA A 23 1.03 1.80 -15.33
N GLY A 24 1.58 0.69 -15.81
CA GLY A 24 3.00 0.59 -16.21
C GLY A 24 3.89 -0.17 -15.22
N PRO A 25 5.21 -0.18 -15.45
CA PRO A 25 6.16 -0.84 -14.56
C PRO A 25 6.14 -0.15 -13.19
N MET A 26 5.84 -0.93 -12.15
CA MET A 26 5.75 -0.46 -10.76
C MET A 26 7.14 -0.30 -10.14
N GLU A 27 8.04 0.38 -10.85
CA GLU A 27 9.46 0.52 -10.51
C GLU A 27 9.73 1.77 -9.65
N ASN A 28 8.89 2.80 -9.78
CA ASN A 28 9.00 4.03 -9.00
C ASN A 28 7.95 4.04 -7.89
N VAL A 29 8.43 3.77 -6.68
CA VAL A 29 7.64 3.73 -5.46
C VAL A 29 8.13 4.85 -4.54
N GLU A 30 7.26 5.79 -4.23
CA GLU A 30 7.54 6.86 -3.27
C GLU A 30 6.53 6.80 -2.13
N PHE A 31 6.93 7.28 -0.96
CA PHE A 31 6.06 7.33 0.21
C PHE A 31 5.93 8.76 0.71
N ASP A 32 4.68 9.16 0.95
CA ASP A 32 4.33 10.46 1.51
C ASP A 32 3.59 10.27 2.84
N LEU A 33 3.87 11.11 3.83
CA LEU A 33 3.07 11.14 5.06
C LEU A 33 1.68 11.71 4.76
N ALA A 34 0.62 11.05 5.23
CA ALA A 34 -0.76 11.47 5.05
C ALA A 34 -1.48 11.59 6.40
N GLU A 35 -2.58 12.33 6.46
CA GLU A 35 -3.28 12.67 7.72
C GLU A 35 -3.78 11.44 8.53
N TYR A 36 -3.89 10.27 7.92
CA TYR A 36 -4.37 9.02 8.54
C TYR A 36 -3.40 7.83 8.38
N GLY A 37 -2.14 8.08 8.00
CA GLY A 37 -1.14 7.04 7.77
C GLY A 37 -0.09 7.45 6.76
N VAL A 38 0.17 6.59 5.78
CA VAL A 38 1.15 6.84 4.72
C VAL A 38 0.46 6.68 3.38
N ALA A 39 0.73 7.61 2.47
CA ALA A 39 0.34 7.49 1.08
C ALA A 39 1.48 6.87 0.28
N LEU A 40 1.21 5.71 -0.30
CA LEU A 40 2.10 5.04 -1.24
C LEU A 40 1.83 5.61 -2.64
N ASN A 41 2.83 6.19 -3.28
CA ASN A 41 2.73 6.69 -4.65
C ASN A 41 3.42 5.72 -5.61
N VAL A 42 2.62 5.10 -6.49
CA VAL A 42 3.12 4.16 -7.50
C VAL A 42 2.72 4.67 -8.88
N SER A 43 3.71 5.01 -9.70
CA SER A 43 3.48 5.49 -11.07
C SER A 43 2.46 6.64 -11.17
N GLY A 44 2.46 7.53 -10.17
CA GLY A 44 1.56 8.69 -10.09
C GLY A 44 0.18 8.39 -9.49
N VAL A 45 -0.08 7.15 -9.07
CA VAL A 45 -1.28 6.78 -8.31
C VAL A 45 -0.97 6.82 -6.83
N GLN A 46 -1.66 7.70 -6.11
CA GLN A 46 -1.57 7.78 -4.67
C GLN A 46 -2.53 6.79 -4.00
N ILE A 47 -1.97 5.93 -3.17
CA ILE A 47 -2.62 4.77 -2.54
C ILE A 47 -2.52 4.98 -1.03
N PRO A 48 -3.59 5.40 -0.35
CA PRO A 48 -3.55 5.58 1.10
C PRO A 48 -3.42 4.22 1.80
N ILE A 49 -2.33 4.03 2.52
CA ILE A 49 -2.05 2.86 3.35
C ILE A 49 -2.37 3.23 4.80
N PRO A 50 -3.38 2.58 5.41
CA PRO A 50 -3.74 2.82 6.80
C PRO A 50 -2.66 2.27 7.72
N PHE A 51 -2.58 2.82 8.93
CA PHE A 51 -1.53 2.47 9.89
C PHE A 51 -1.50 0.98 10.22
N GLU A 52 -2.66 0.33 10.33
CA GLU A 52 -2.75 -1.10 10.62
C GLU A 52 -2.09 -1.96 9.53
N ALA A 53 -2.12 -1.49 8.27
CA ALA A 53 -1.44 -2.15 7.17
C ALA A 53 0.09 -1.97 7.23
N LEU A 54 0.57 -0.83 7.75
CA LEU A 54 2.00 -0.60 7.97
C LEU A 54 2.54 -1.47 9.11
N GLU A 55 1.80 -1.55 10.23
CA GLU A 55 2.16 -2.43 11.34
C GLU A 55 2.22 -3.90 10.90
N HIS A 56 1.26 -4.32 10.07
CA HIS A 56 1.26 -5.66 9.49
C HIS A 56 2.48 -5.90 8.60
N LEU A 57 2.83 -4.96 7.71
CA LEU A 57 4.00 -5.05 6.85
C LEU A 57 5.32 -5.12 7.65
N GLU A 58 5.38 -4.51 8.83
CA GLU A 58 6.55 -4.60 9.70
C GLU A 58 6.72 -6.01 10.30
N GLN A 59 5.61 -6.66 10.63
CA GLN A 59 5.58 -7.97 11.30
C GLN A 59 5.57 -9.14 10.31
N ALA A 60 5.17 -8.91 9.07
CA ALA A 60 5.07 -9.91 8.03
C ALA A 60 6.46 -10.46 7.61
N GLU A 61 6.46 -11.67 7.02
CA GLU A 61 7.68 -12.32 6.51
C GLU A 61 8.23 -11.57 5.29
N GLY A 62 7.36 -10.86 4.57
CA GLY A 62 7.68 -10.00 3.44
C GLY A 62 6.93 -8.69 3.52
N THR A 63 7.37 -7.74 2.71
CA THR A 63 6.85 -6.37 2.65
C THR A 63 6.21 -6.10 1.28
N ASN A 64 5.52 -7.10 0.74
CA ASN A 64 4.90 -7.01 -0.58
C ASN A 64 3.56 -6.28 -0.53
N VAL A 65 3.31 -5.41 -1.51
CA VAL A 65 1.99 -4.84 -1.79
C VAL A 65 1.51 -5.39 -3.11
N HIS A 66 0.47 -6.23 -3.05
CA HIS A 66 -0.14 -6.85 -4.22
C HIS A 66 -1.32 -6.01 -4.70
N PHE A 67 -1.38 -5.72 -5.99
CA PHE A 67 -2.44 -4.91 -6.58
C PHE A 67 -3.43 -5.75 -7.35
N TYR A 68 -4.70 -5.57 -7.01
CA TYR A 68 -5.82 -6.17 -7.71
C TYR A 68 -6.79 -5.08 -8.16
N GLU A 69 -7.42 -5.28 -9.32
CA GLU A 69 -8.47 -4.43 -9.84
C GLU A 69 -9.83 -5.08 -9.66
N SER A 70 -10.76 -4.37 -9.02
CA SER A 70 -12.17 -4.76 -9.02
C SER A 70 -12.84 -4.28 -10.31
N ASP A 71 -13.41 -5.22 -11.04
CA ASP A 71 -14.31 -4.93 -12.15
C ASP A 71 -15.75 -5.25 -11.71
N PRO A 72 -16.71 -4.31 -11.78
CA PRO A 72 -18.11 -4.57 -11.43
C PRO A 72 -18.76 -5.70 -12.24
N TYR A 73 -18.17 -6.08 -13.38
CA TYR A 73 -18.63 -7.18 -14.23
C TYR A 73 -17.87 -8.49 -14.00
N ALA A 74 -16.83 -8.50 -13.17
CA ALA A 74 -16.05 -9.69 -12.83
C ALA A 74 -16.34 -10.18 -11.41
N VAL A 75 -16.42 -11.51 -11.25
CA VAL A 75 -16.61 -12.14 -9.94
C VAL A 75 -15.32 -12.14 -9.11
N VAL A 76 -14.17 -12.10 -9.78
CA VAL A 76 -12.83 -12.16 -9.17
C VAL A 76 -12.06 -10.92 -9.61
N ALA A 77 -11.44 -10.23 -8.65
CA ALA A 77 -10.57 -9.11 -8.93
C ALA A 77 -9.36 -9.56 -9.75
N GLN A 78 -9.00 -8.81 -10.79
CA GLN A 78 -7.87 -9.13 -11.66
C GLN A 78 -6.56 -8.80 -10.94
N TYR A 79 -5.53 -9.64 -11.07
CA TYR A 79 -4.19 -9.34 -10.53
C TYR A 79 -3.37 -8.51 -11.51
N HIS A 80 -2.70 -7.46 -11.02
CA HIS A 80 -1.91 -6.54 -11.85
C HIS A 80 -0.41 -6.53 -11.52
N GLY A 81 -0.01 -7.10 -10.39
CA GLY A 81 1.39 -7.16 -9.99
C GLY A 81 1.57 -6.89 -8.50
N CYS A 82 2.82 -6.90 -8.08
CA CYS A 82 3.20 -6.52 -6.73
C CYS A 82 4.47 -5.67 -6.74
N ILE A 83 4.62 -4.89 -5.69
CA ILE A 83 5.87 -4.22 -5.34
C ILE A 83 6.38 -4.78 -4.02
N GLU A 84 7.70 -4.88 -3.90
CA GLU A 84 8.34 -5.13 -2.63
C GLU A 84 8.75 -3.79 -2.02
N ILE A 85 8.30 -3.50 -0.81
CA ILE A 85 8.70 -2.29 -0.08
C ILE A 85 10.01 -2.59 0.64
N ASN A 86 10.98 -1.68 0.58
CA ASN A 86 12.17 -1.82 1.41
C ASN A 86 11.80 -1.63 2.90
N ARG A 87 12.13 -2.61 3.74
CA ARG A 87 11.86 -2.59 5.18
C ARG A 87 12.44 -1.35 5.87
N ASP A 88 13.59 -0.85 5.43
CA ASP A 88 14.18 0.38 5.98
C ASP A 88 13.34 1.62 5.66
N GLU A 89 12.69 1.67 4.50
CA GLU A 89 11.76 2.75 4.14
C GLU A 89 10.49 2.66 4.96
N LEU A 90 9.96 1.44 5.16
CA LEU A 90 8.82 1.19 6.03
C LEU A 90 9.09 1.68 7.47
N LEU A 91 10.25 1.35 8.05
CA LEU A 91 10.61 1.77 9.40
C LEU A 91 10.79 3.29 9.53
N LYS A 92 11.34 3.95 8.50
CA LYS A 92 11.41 5.43 8.47
C LYS A 92 10.02 6.05 8.49
N LEU A 93 9.06 5.44 7.80
CA LEU A 93 7.68 5.91 7.73
C LEU A 93 6.94 5.70 9.05
N SER A 94 7.05 4.51 9.65
CA SER A 94 6.52 4.21 10.98
C SER A 94 7.08 5.19 12.01
N GLY A 95 8.41 5.38 12.04
CA GLY A 95 9.05 6.30 12.99
C GLY A 95 8.68 7.78 12.78
N ALA A 96 8.56 8.23 11.52
CA ALA A 96 8.12 9.60 11.23
C ALA A 96 6.66 9.84 11.65
N TRP A 97 5.79 8.84 11.49
CA TRP A 97 4.41 8.89 11.93
C TRP A 97 4.28 8.91 13.46
N GLU A 98 5.03 8.06 14.16
CA GLU A 98 5.08 8.04 15.63
C GLU A 98 5.56 9.39 16.19
N TYR A 99 6.56 10.01 15.56
CA TYR A 99 7.05 11.33 15.93
C TYR A 99 5.98 12.42 15.78
N VAL A 100 5.18 12.40 14.71
CA VAL A 100 4.08 13.36 14.51
C VAL A 100 3.00 13.19 15.59
N ARG A 101 2.61 11.95 15.93
CA ARG A 101 1.62 11.70 17.00
C ARG A 101 2.09 12.17 18.37
N LEU A 102 3.38 12.09 18.68
CA LEU A 102 3.94 12.56 19.96
C LEU A 102 3.88 14.09 20.13
N HIS A 103 3.65 14.83 19.05
CA HIS A 103 3.68 16.30 19.02
C HIS A 103 2.34 16.94 18.60
N GLN A 104 1.25 16.16 18.54
CA GLN A 104 -0.13 16.62 18.41
C GLN A 104 -0.86 16.60 19.76
#